data_AF-A0A7I8W425-F1
#
_entry.id   AF-A0A7I8W425-F1
#
_cell.length_a   1.000
_cell.length_b   1.000
_cell.length_c   1.000
_cell.angle_alpha   90.00
_cell.angle_beta   90.00
_cell.angle_gamma   90.00
#
_symmetry.space_group_name_H-M   'P 1'
#
loop_
_entity.id
_entity.type
_entity.pdbx_description
1 polymer ?
#
loop_
_entity_poly.entity_id
_entity_poly.type
_entity_poly.pdbx_seq_one_letter_code
_entity_poly.pdbx_strand_id
1 'polypeptide(L)'
;MPLPIIIGKWAILYLKGIEEDLKNIPPDTDLNESLLRNCRSARVDCHREVARILIELGRHHAARSHCEQVVDFSPNKHSYYQMGVVFFHINELKKALSFFEKAKAECGGIDTSITRYLRQCEQLIEAEESNKSPPDPRNVPQDRTDRSFSM
;
A
#
# COMPACT_ATOMS: atom_id res chain seq x y z
N MET A 1 11.74 1.30 -24.12
CA MET A 1 12.05 2.72 -23.81
C MET A 1 12.26 2.86 -22.29
N PRO A 2 13.46 3.20 -21.80
CA PRO A 2 13.78 3.22 -20.36
C PRO A 2 13.48 4.56 -19.66
N LEU A 3 12.82 5.51 -20.33
CA LEU A 3 12.54 6.86 -19.82
C LEU A 3 11.92 6.87 -18.39
N PRO A 4 10.92 6.04 -18.06
CA PRO A 4 10.34 6.04 -16.71
C PRO A 4 11.33 5.60 -15.63
N ILE A 5 12.21 4.64 -15.95
CA ILE A 5 13.22 4.11 -15.01
C ILE A 5 14.27 5.17 -14.70
N ILE A 6 14.70 5.90 -15.72
CA ILE A 6 15.67 7.00 -15.56
C ILE A 6 15.01 8.07 -14.69
N ILE A 7 13.83 8.56 -15.05
CA ILE A 7 13.13 9.60 -14.29
C ILE A 7 12.92 9.19 -12.82
N GLY A 8 12.48 7.95 -12.56
CA GLY A 8 12.29 7.46 -11.20
C GLY A 8 13.60 7.37 -10.40
N LYS A 9 14.69 6.95 -11.03
CA LYS A 9 16.01 6.88 -10.38
C LYS A 9 16.56 8.27 -10.05
N TRP A 10 16.39 9.23 -10.95
CA TRP A 10 16.75 10.63 -10.70
C TRP A 10 15.86 11.26 -9.61
N ALA A 11 14.56 10.95 -9.58
CA ALA A 11 13.66 11.43 -8.52
C ALA A 11 14.04 10.89 -7.13
N ILE A 12 14.47 9.62 -7.03
CA ILE A 12 14.96 9.05 -5.76
C ILE A 12 16.28 9.70 -5.31
N LEU A 13 17.21 9.93 -6.23
CA LEU A 13 18.47 10.61 -5.92
C LEU A 13 18.23 12.07 -5.49
N TYR A 14 17.33 12.76 -6.17
CA TYR A 14 16.92 14.12 -5.83
C TYR A 14 16.27 14.18 -4.43
N LEU A 15 15.39 13.22 -4.10
CA LEU A 15 14.81 13.07 -2.76
C LEU A 15 15.87 12.88 -1.68
N LYS A 16 16.84 11.99 -1.90
CA LYS A 16 17.95 11.76 -0.95
C LYS A 16 18.79 13.01 -0.74
N GLY A 17 19.10 13.75 -1.81
CA GLY A 17 19.81 15.02 -1.73
C GLY A 17 19.06 16.03 -0.87
N ILE A 18 17.75 16.22 -1.11
CA ILE A 18 16.92 17.12 -0.30
C ILE A 18 16.88 16.70 1.17
N GLU A 19 16.83 15.39 1.47
CA GLU A 19 16.85 14.90 2.86
C GLU A 19 18.19 15.15 3.57
N GLU A 20 19.31 15.01 2.85
CA GLU A 20 20.63 15.34 3.38
C GLU A 20 20.78 16.85 3.58
N ASP A 21 20.36 17.65 2.60
CA ASP A 21 20.36 19.11 2.69
C ASP A 21 19.52 19.57 3.89
N LEU A 22 18.31 19.03 4.09
CA LEU A 22 17.44 19.35 5.23
C LEU A 22 18.07 18.99 6.59
N LYS A 23 18.85 17.90 6.66
CA LYS A 23 19.54 17.49 7.90
C LYS A 23 20.74 18.38 8.23
N ASN A 24 21.35 18.97 7.21
CA ASN A 24 22.54 19.82 7.33
C ASN A 24 22.20 21.30 7.59
N ILE A 25 20.91 21.68 7.56
CA ILE A 25 20.48 23.02 7.94
C ILE A 25 20.70 23.21 9.45
N PRO A 26 21.45 24.25 9.88
CA PRO A 26 21.64 24.55 11.29
C PRO A 26 20.28 24.76 11.99
N PRO A 27 20.08 24.27 13.22
CA PRO A 27 18.82 24.42 13.95
C PRO A 27 18.43 25.89 14.21
N ASP A 28 19.40 26.80 14.14
CA ASP A 28 19.27 28.24 14.36
C ASP A 28 18.83 28.99 13.09
N THR A 29 18.70 28.29 11.96
CA THR A 29 18.30 28.88 10.69
C THR A 29 16.82 29.20 10.75
N ASP A 30 16.46 30.48 10.66
CA ASP A 30 15.08 30.96 10.56
C ASP A 30 14.47 30.58 9.21
N LEU A 31 14.25 29.28 9.01
CA LEU A 31 13.55 28.76 7.85
C LEU A 31 12.07 29.13 8.01
N ASN A 32 11.56 30.00 7.14
CA ASN A 32 10.15 30.36 7.24
C ASN A 32 9.27 29.10 7.07
N GLU A 33 8.19 29.04 7.84
CA GLU A 33 7.29 27.88 7.88
C GLU A 33 6.71 27.56 6.47
N SER A 34 6.61 28.57 5.62
CA SER A 34 6.17 28.44 4.23
C SER A 34 7.18 27.69 3.34
N LEU A 35 8.48 27.92 3.48
CA LEU A 35 9.51 27.18 2.73
C LEU A 35 9.55 25.71 3.16
N LEU A 36 9.49 25.46 4.48
CA LEU A 36 9.43 24.09 5.00
C LEU A 36 8.20 23.33 4.50
N ARG A 37 7.04 24.01 4.45
CA ARG A 37 5.80 23.47 3.89
C ARG A 37 5.93 23.17 2.38
N ASN A 38 6.57 24.06 1.62
CA ASN A 38 6.80 23.86 0.19
C ASN A 38 7.73 22.67 -0.09
N CYS A 39 8.83 22.54 0.66
CA CYS A 39 9.74 21.40 0.55
C CYS A 39 9.04 20.09 0.90
N ARG A 40 8.20 20.08 1.95
CA ARG A 40 7.38 18.91 2.30
C ARG A 40 6.40 18.55 1.20
N SER A 41 5.71 19.52 0.59
CA SER A 41 4.79 19.27 -0.52
C SER A 41 5.51 18.70 -1.74
N ALA A 42 6.62 19.31 -2.16
CA ALA A 42 7.40 18.84 -3.30
C ALA A 42 7.92 17.41 -3.08
N ARG A 43 8.34 17.09 -1.84
CA ARG A 43 8.73 15.73 -1.45
C ARG A 43 7.60 14.72 -1.68
N VAL A 44 6.37 15.05 -1.27
CA VAL A 44 5.20 14.18 -1.47
C VAL A 44 4.93 13.93 -2.95
N ASP A 45 5.06 14.96 -3.78
CA ASP A 45 4.89 14.83 -5.24
C ASP A 45 5.96 13.92 -5.85
N CYS A 46 7.21 14.02 -5.41
CA CYS A 46 8.27 13.09 -5.84
C CYS A 46 7.98 11.65 -5.41
N HIS A 47 7.52 11.41 -4.17
CA HIS A 47 7.12 10.07 -3.73
C HIS A 47 5.96 9.51 -4.55
N ARG A 48 5.00 10.35 -4.96
CA ARG A 48 3.89 9.96 -5.82
C ARG A 48 4.37 9.49 -7.20
N GLU A 49 5.28 10.23 -7.82
CA GLU A 49 5.82 9.85 -9.13
C GLU A 49 6.68 8.58 -9.06
N VAL A 50 7.51 8.45 -8.02
CA VAL A 50 8.30 7.24 -7.80
C VAL A 50 7.40 6.02 -7.57
N ALA A 51 6.36 6.16 -6.74
CA ALA A 51 5.38 5.09 -6.51
C ALA A 51 4.70 4.64 -7.81
N ARG A 52 4.23 5.60 -8.63
CA ARG A 52 3.63 5.33 -9.95
C ARG A 52 4.56 4.53 -10.85
N ILE A 53 5.82 4.96 -10.98
CA ILE A 53 6.83 4.27 -11.79
C ILE A 53 7.11 2.86 -11.24
N LEU A 54 7.23 2.70 -9.92
CA LEU A 54 7.46 1.39 -9.32
C LEU A 54 6.29 0.42 -9.52
N ILE A 55 5.04 0.92 -9.49
CA ILE A 55 3.84 0.15 -9.82
C ILE A 55 3.89 -0.30 -11.29
N GLU A 56 4.19 0.60 -12.23
CA GLU A 56 4.31 0.29 -13.66
C GLU A 56 5.43 -0.74 -13.94
N LEU A 57 6.49 -0.74 -13.12
CA LEU A 57 7.60 -1.69 -13.20
C LEU A 57 7.32 -3.02 -12.49
N GLY A 58 6.15 -3.21 -11.88
CA GLY A 58 5.81 -4.42 -11.12
C GLY A 58 6.56 -4.56 -9.78
N ARG A 59 7.26 -3.51 -9.32
CA ARG A 59 8.03 -3.52 -8.06
C ARG A 59 7.16 -3.09 -6.89
N HIS A 60 6.08 -3.83 -6.65
CA HIS A 60 5.03 -3.46 -5.70
C HIS A 60 5.52 -3.32 -4.24
N HIS A 61 6.43 -4.20 -3.79
CA HIS A 61 7.00 -4.09 -2.45
C HIS A 61 7.79 -2.80 -2.22
N ALA A 62 8.53 -2.33 -3.23
CA ALA A 62 9.23 -1.04 -3.15
C ALA A 62 8.25 0.13 -3.27
N ALA A 63 7.21 0.00 -4.11
CA ALA A 63 6.18 1.03 -4.25
C ALA A 63 5.46 1.32 -2.92
N ARG A 64 5.24 0.29 -2.10
CA ARG A 64 4.54 0.39 -0.82
C ARG A 64 5.10 1.48 0.09
N SER A 65 6.40 1.49 0.36
CA SER A 65 7.01 2.48 1.25
C SER A 65 6.86 3.91 0.73
N HIS A 66 6.88 4.09 -0.59
CA HIS A 66 6.66 5.41 -1.19
C HIS A 66 5.18 5.80 -1.12
N CYS A 67 4.24 4.90 -1.37
CA CYS A 67 2.81 5.17 -1.20
C CYS A 67 2.43 5.51 0.24
N GLU A 68 3.05 4.87 1.24
CA GLU A 68 2.79 5.12 2.67
C GLU A 68 3.12 6.58 3.01
N GLN A 69 4.29 7.06 2.57
CA GLN A 69 4.67 8.47 2.71
C GLN A 69 3.64 9.42 2.06
N VAL A 70 3.12 9.10 0.86
CA VAL A 70 2.15 9.98 0.19
C VAL A 70 0.83 10.05 0.96
N VAL A 71 0.34 8.92 1.48
CA VAL A 71 -0.92 8.87 2.24
C VAL A 71 -0.82 9.64 3.55
N ASP A 72 0.32 9.58 4.26
CA ASP A 72 0.51 10.26 5.54
C ASP A 72 0.48 11.79 5.43
N PHE A 73 0.99 12.35 4.32
CA PHE A 73 1.05 13.80 4.12
C PHE A 73 -0.10 14.35 3.28
N SER A 74 -0.58 13.60 2.29
CA SER A 74 -1.65 14.02 1.37
C SER A 74 -2.62 12.85 1.14
N PRO A 75 -3.45 12.52 2.14
CA PRO A 75 -4.52 11.56 1.94
C PRO A 75 -5.50 12.13 0.92
N ASN A 76 -5.56 11.49 -0.25
CA ASN A 76 -6.53 11.84 -1.29
C ASN A 76 -6.95 10.55 -2.01
N LYS A 77 -8.00 10.65 -2.81
CA LYS A 77 -8.52 9.55 -3.63
C LYS A 77 -7.41 8.83 -4.42
N HIS A 78 -6.50 9.58 -5.04
CA HIS A 78 -5.44 9.03 -5.87
C HIS A 78 -4.41 8.23 -5.05
N SER A 79 -4.01 8.75 -3.90
CA SER A 79 -3.10 8.09 -2.96
C SER A 79 -3.71 6.77 -2.44
N TYR A 80 -4.99 6.78 -2.05
CA TYR A 80 -5.70 5.57 -1.62
C TYR A 80 -5.85 4.55 -2.75
N TYR A 81 -6.14 5.01 -3.97
CA TYR A 81 -6.20 4.14 -5.14
C TYR A 81 -4.85 3.48 -5.46
N GLN A 82 -3.75 4.26 -5.49
CA GLN A 82 -2.40 3.72 -5.69
C GLN A 82 -2.05 2.68 -4.62
N MET A 83 -2.39 2.95 -3.35
CA MET A 83 -2.18 2.02 -2.25
C MET A 83 -2.97 0.73 -2.42
N GLY A 84 -4.24 0.82 -2.82
CA GLY A 84 -5.08 -0.33 -3.13
C GLY A 84 -4.47 -1.21 -4.23
N VAL A 85 -3.98 -0.61 -5.32
CA VAL A 85 -3.30 -1.32 -6.41
C VAL A 85 -2.02 -2.02 -5.91
N VAL A 86 -1.21 -1.34 -5.10
CA VAL A 86 0.00 -1.93 -4.52
C VAL A 86 -0.33 -3.16 -3.66
N PHE A 87 -1.28 -3.06 -2.75
CA PHE A 87 -1.68 -4.20 -1.90
C PHE A 87 -2.34 -5.33 -2.69
N PHE A 88 -3.11 -4.99 -3.72
CA PHE A 88 -3.70 -5.98 -4.63
C PHE A 88 -2.62 -6.86 -5.27
N HIS A 89 -1.56 -6.25 -5.80
CA HIS A 89 -0.47 -7.00 -6.43
C HIS A 89 0.46 -7.71 -5.44
N ILE A 90 0.48 -7.33 -4.16
CA ILE A 90 1.21 -8.04 -3.09
C ILE A 90 0.36 -9.20 -2.51
N ASN A 91 -0.86 -9.42 -3.03
CA ASN A 91 -1.82 -10.41 -2.53
C ASN A 91 -2.32 -10.15 -1.10
N GLU A 92 -2.24 -8.91 -0.62
CA GLU A 92 -2.86 -8.49 0.65
C GLU A 92 -4.28 -7.95 0.37
N LEU A 93 -5.14 -8.82 -0.16
CA LEU A 93 -6.46 -8.46 -0.72
C LEU A 93 -7.37 -7.73 0.28
N LYS A 94 -7.36 -8.12 1.56
CA LYS A 94 -8.16 -7.47 2.62
C LYS A 94 -7.75 -6.01 2.84
N LYS A 95 -6.45 -5.70 2.78
CA LYS A 95 -5.97 -4.32 2.86
C LYS A 95 -6.29 -3.56 1.58
N ALA A 96 -6.11 -4.19 0.42
CA ALA A 96 -6.47 -3.60 -0.87
C ALA A 96 -7.94 -3.14 -0.89
N LEU A 97 -8.88 -3.98 -0.44
CA LEU A 97 -10.29 -3.63 -0.28
C LEU A 97 -10.47 -2.37 0.57
N SER A 98 -9.90 -2.34 1.77
CA SER A 98 -10.06 -1.20 2.68
C SER A 98 -9.57 0.12 2.07
N PHE A 99 -8.50 0.10 1.27
CA PHE A 99 -7.99 1.28 0.59
C PHE A 99 -8.84 1.69 -0.61
N PHE A 100 -9.36 0.72 -1.38
CA PHE A 100 -10.30 1.01 -2.46
C PHE A 100 -11.63 1.55 -1.95
N GLU A 101 -12.13 1.07 -0.81
CA GLU A 101 -13.32 1.62 -0.14
C GLU A 101 -13.11 3.06 0.29
N LYS A 102 -11.96 3.38 0.90
CA LYS A 102 -11.58 4.76 1.23
C LYS A 102 -11.50 5.64 -0.02
N ALA A 103 -10.88 5.14 -1.09
CA ALA A 103 -10.81 5.86 -2.37
C ALA A 103 -12.21 6.12 -2.97
N LYS A 104 -13.14 5.17 -2.81
CA LYS A 104 -14.54 5.31 -3.24
C LYS A 104 -15.29 6.33 -2.37
N ALA A 105 -15.09 6.32 -1.06
CA ALA A 105 -15.75 7.24 -0.13
C ALA A 105 -15.33 8.70 -0.37
N GLU A 106 -14.06 8.94 -0.71
CA GLU A 106 -13.55 10.25 -1.13
C GLU A 106 -14.12 10.73 -2.48
N CYS A 107 -14.74 9.83 -3.25
CA CYS A 107 -15.31 10.13 -4.56
C CYS A 107 -16.82 10.31 -4.45
N GLY A 108 -17.33 11.52 -4.68
CA GLY A 108 -18.77 11.79 -4.79
C GLY A 108 -19.46 11.19 -6.03
N GLY A 109 -18.83 10.22 -6.71
CA GLY A 109 -19.30 9.67 -7.99
C GLY A 109 -18.79 8.25 -8.27
N ILE A 110 -19.40 7.58 -9.24
CA ILE A 110 -19.11 6.19 -9.61
C ILE A 110 -17.81 6.12 -10.42
N ASP A 111 -16.73 5.68 -9.78
CA ASP A 111 -15.48 5.36 -10.48
C ASP A 111 -15.48 3.89 -10.89
N THR A 112 -15.56 3.63 -12.20
CA THR A 112 -15.58 2.28 -12.78
C THR A 112 -14.29 1.50 -12.54
N SER A 113 -13.16 2.18 -12.35
CA SER A 113 -11.88 1.54 -12.08
C SER A 113 -11.86 0.98 -10.66
N ILE A 114 -12.26 1.79 -9.69
CA ILE A 114 -12.29 1.40 -8.27
C ILE A 114 -13.31 0.29 -8.04
N THR A 115 -14.51 0.38 -8.64
CA THR A 115 -15.52 -0.67 -8.49
C THR A 115 -15.08 -1.99 -9.11
N ARG A 116 -14.35 -1.97 -10.23
CA ARG A 116 -13.75 -3.17 -10.83
C ARG A 116 -12.77 -3.84 -9.87
N TYR A 117 -11.85 -3.07 -9.28
CA TYR A 117 -10.87 -3.61 -8.34
C TYR A 117 -11.51 -4.15 -7.05
N LEU A 118 -12.51 -3.46 -6.51
CA LEU A 118 -13.28 -3.93 -5.35
C LEU A 118 -13.89 -5.31 -5.61
N ARG A 119 -14.63 -5.44 -6.71
CA ARG A 119 -15.25 -6.71 -7.11
C ARG A 119 -14.21 -7.81 -7.32
N GLN A 120 -13.07 -7.48 -7.93
CA GLN A 120 -12.00 -8.44 -8.15
C GLN A 120 -11.37 -8.91 -6.84
N CYS A 121 -11.18 -8.01 -5.86
CA CYS A 121 -10.69 -8.39 -4.54
C CYS A 121 -11.66 -9.30 -3.80
N GLU A 122 -12.97 -8.98 -3.83
CA GLU A 122 -14.02 -9.81 -3.21
C GLU A 122 -14.00 -11.24 -3.77
N GLN A 123 -14.01 -11.37 -5.10
CA GLN A 123 -13.97 -12.67 -5.79
C GLN A 123 -12.72 -13.50 -5.42
N LEU A 124 -11.56 -12.86 -5.33
CA LEU A 124 -10.32 -13.54 -4.98
C LEU A 124 -10.31 -13.97 -3.50
N ILE A 125 -10.88 -13.17 -2.60
CA ILE A 125 -11.01 -13.54 -1.19
C ILE A 125 -11.96 -14.73 -1.02
N GLU A 126 -13.13 -14.71 -1.68
CA GLU A 126 -14.06 -15.85 -1.68
C GLU A 126 -13.42 -17.12 -2.28
N ALA A 127 -12.60 -16.96 -3.32
CA ALA A 127 -11.83 -18.07 -3.90
C ALA A 127 -10.79 -18.60 -2.90
N GLU A 128 -10.07 -17.75 -2.17
CA GLU A 128 -9.12 -18.17 -1.12
C GLU A 128 -9.82 -18.87 0.05
N GLU A 129 -11.03 -18.43 0.40
CA GLU A 129 -11.82 -19.02 1.48
C GLU A 129 -12.43 -20.37 1.09
N SER A 130 -12.93 -20.52 -0.15
CA SER A 130 -13.43 -21.79 -0.67
C SER A 130 -12.33 -22.83 -0.89
N ASN A 131 -11.09 -22.39 -1.13
CA ASN A 131 -9.93 -23.28 -1.30
C ASN A 131 -9.30 -23.74 0.03
N LYS A 132 -9.73 -23.17 1.16
CA LYS A 132 -9.47 -23.77 2.49
C LYS A 132 -10.42 -24.95 2.68
N SER A 133 -9.96 -26.14 2.32
CA SER A 133 -10.67 -27.38 2.59
C SER A 133 -11.06 -27.47 4.08
N PRO A 134 -12.24 -28.00 4.43
CA PRO A 134 -12.57 -28.26 5.81
C PRO A 134 -11.51 -29.19 6.43
N PRO A 135 -11.12 -28.98 7.70
CA PRO A 135 -10.15 -29.86 8.36
C PRO A 135 -10.61 -31.31 8.24
N ASP A 136 -9.70 -32.21 7.80
CA ASP A 136 -10.04 -33.63 7.62
C ASP A 136 -10.58 -34.17 8.95
N PRO A 137 -11.85 -34.66 9.00
CA PRO A 137 -12.43 -35.20 10.21
C PRO A 137 -11.66 -36.43 10.75
N ARG A 138 -10.71 -36.98 10.00
CA ARG A 138 -9.81 -38.06 10.43
C ARG A 138 -8.63 -37.61 11.30
N ASN A 139 -8.41 -36.31 11.46
CA ASN A 139 -7.33 -35.78 12.32
C ASN A 139 -7.83 -35.22 13.66
N VAL A 140 -9.07 -35.54 14.04
CA VAL A 140 -9.51 -35.39 15.43
C VAL A 140 -8.62 -36.32 16.26
N PRO A 141 -7.83 -35.82 17.21
CA PRO A 141 -7.16 -36.71 18.16
C PRO A 141 -8.28 -37.52 18.79
N GLN A 142 -8.31 -38.83 18.54
CA GLN A 142 -9.17 -39.70 19.31
C GLN A 142 -8.70 -39.57 20.75
N ASP A 143 -9.38 -38.69 21.49
CA ASP A 143 -9.23 -38.59 22.92
C ASP A 143 -9.53 -40.00 23.41
N ARG A 144 -8.46 -40.70 23.82
CA ARG A 144 -8.55 -42.04 24.38
C ARG A 144 -9.36 -41.83 25.65
N THR A 145 -10.66 -42.01 25.52
CA THR A 145 -11.54 -42.20 26.65
C THR A 145 -10.98 -43.39 27.41
N ASP A 146 -10.23 -43.08 28.46
CA ASP A 146 -9.79 -44.03 29.44
C ASP A 146 -11.03 -44.73 29.96
N ARG A 147 -11.25 -45.94 29.45
CA ARG A 147 -12.11 -46.93 30.06
C ARG A 147 -11.47 -47.32 31.40
N SER A 148 -11.62 -46.49 32.41
CA SER A 148 -11.58 -46.92 33.81
C SER A 148 -12.97 -47.44 34.19
N PHE A 149 -13.31 -48.59 33.61
CA PHE A 149 -14.30 -49.48 34.19
C PHE A 149 -13.55 -50.31 35.24
N SER A 150 -13.66 -49.91 36.50
CA SER A 150 -13.23 -50.74 37.64
C SER A 150 -14.45 -51.00 38.52
N MET A 151 -14.67 -52.30 38.76
CA MET A 151 -15.66 -52.93 39.65
C MET A 151 -15.67 -52.36 41.06
#